data_AF-A0A7X8B3U1-F1
#
_entry.id   AF-A0A7X8B3U1-F1
#
_cell.length_a   1.000
_cell.length_b   1.000
_cell.length_c   1.000
_cell.angle_alpha   90.00
_cell.angle_beta   90.00
_cell.angle_gamma   90.00
#
_symmetry.space_group_name_H-M   'P 1'
#
loop_
_entity.id
_entity.type
_entity.pdbx_description
1 polymer ?
#
loop_
_entity_poly.entity_id
_entity_poly.type
_entity_poly.pdbx_seq_one_letter_code
_entity_poly.pdbx_strand_id
1 'polypeptide(L)'
;MVGLRFQTILPTGSRELGDTKGTGGVGILDLFFENINLPGFVNGPALIVLAARLVDHEKNFLTINPSPEVVDQTFDEAEGTHYFIWRVLPNPSDTWILQVHPINPARLNPTGNVLGIHTRDDKGQHLGACDGFEVARIFLVYHSA
;
A
#
# COMPACT_ATOMS: atom_id res chain seq x y z
N MET A 1 -28.19 -9.33 -0.80
CA MET A 1 -28.36 -8.39 0.32
C MET A 1 -26.99 -7.74 0.45
N VAL A 2 -26.87 -6.42 0.28
CA VAL A 2 -25.54 -5.80 0.28
C VAL A 2 -24.95 -5.87 1.69
N GLY A 3 -23.81 -6.56 1.83
CA GLY A 3 -23.06 -6.70 3.07
C GLY A 3 -21.63 -6.22 2.93
N LEU A 4 -20.96 -6.02 4.07
CA LEU A 4 -19.53 -5.73 4.12
C LEU A 4 -18.73 -7.04 4.06
N ARG A 5 -17.70 -7.09 3.21
CA ARG A 5 -16.74 -8.19 3.13
C ARG A 5 -15.34 -7.72 3.46
N PHE A 6 -14.55 -8.64 3.99
CA PHE A 6 -13.15 -8.47 4.33
C PHE A 6 -12.32 -9.41 3.45
N GLN A 7 -11.56 -8.84 2.50
CA GLN A 7 -10.58 -9.58 1.71
C GLN A 7 -9.22 -9.45 2.39
N THR A 8 -8.62 -10.58 2.77
CA THR A 8 -7.25 -10.59 3.28
C THR A 8 -6.28 -10.56 2.09
N ILE A 9 -5.32 -9.64 2.11
CA ILE A 9 -4.31 -9.49 1.04
C ILE A 9 -2.98 -10.13 1.48
N LEU A 10 -2.55 -9.85 2.72
CA LEU A 10 -1.33 -10.44 3.29
C LEU A 10 -1.68 -11.20 4.59
N PRO A 11 -1.97 -12.51 4.51
CA PRO A 11 -2.48 -13.28 5.64
C PRO A 11 -1.41 -13.77 6.62
N THR A 12 -0.15 -13.89 6.20
CA THR A 12 0.92 -14.46 7.05
C THR A 12 2.23 -13.68 6.89
N GLY A 13 2.86 -13.34 8.02
CA GLY A 13 4.15 -12.66 8.09
C GLY A 13 4.10 -11.13 7.97
N SER A 14 5.26 -10.51 8.19
CA SER A 14 5.54 -9.11 7.82
C SER A 14 6.40 -9.08 6.56
N ARG A 15 6.39 -7.94 5.87
CA ARG A 15 7.33 -7.59 4.81
C ARG A 15 8.04 -6.31 5.22
N GLU A 16 9.35 -6.27 5.05
CA GLU A 16 10.15 -5.06 5.20
C GLU A 16 10.27 -4.40 3.82
N LEU A 17 10.16 -3.07 3.81
CA LEU A 17 10.40 -2.24 2.65
C LEU A 17 11.45 -1.19 2.99
N GLY A 18 12.03 -0.57 1.95
CA GLY A 18 13.09 0.42 2.04
C GLY A 18 14.48 -0.20 2.07
N ASP A 19 15.48 0.59 2.47
CA ASP A 19 16.86 0.13 2.44
C ASP A 19 17.11 -0.88 3.54
N THR A 20 17.52 -2.09 3.14
CA THR A 20 17.88 -3.14 4.09
C THR A 20 18.92 -2.64 5.08
N LYS A 21 18.72 -2.93 6.37
CA LYS A 21 19.71 -2.67 7.42
C LYS A 21 20.99 -3.49 7.19
N GLY A 22 21.95 -2.99 6.40
CA GLY A 22 23.27 -3.61 6.25
C GLY A 22 24.01 -3.28 4.95
N THR A 23 25.34 -3.44 4.99
CA THR A 23 26.21 -3.26 3.81
C THR A 23 25.99 -4.39 2.80
N GLY A 24 25.29 -4.10 1.70
CA GLY A 24 25.22 -4.97 0.51
C GLY A 24 23.85 -5.57 0.18
N GLY A 25 22.78 -5.21 0.90
CA GLY A 25 21.42 -5.58 0.50
C GLY A 25 20.82 -4.56 -0.48
N VAL A 26 20.06 -5.04 -1.46
CA VAL A 26 19.20 -4.21 -2.30
C VAL A 26 17.86 -4.09 -1.58
N GLY A 27 17.52 -2.90 -1.11
CA GLY A 27 16.24 -2.62 -0.47
C GLY A 27 15.05 -2.96 -1.36
N ILE A 28 13.93 -3.36 -0.78
CA ILE A 28 12.67 -3.56 -1.52
C ILE A 28 11.88 -2.26 -1.41
N LEU A 29 11.89 -1.45 -2.46
CA LEU A 29 11.27 -0.13 -2.42
C LEU A 29 9.79 -0.13 -2.84
N ASP A 30 9.37 -1.14 -3.60
CA ASP A 30 7.99 -1.26 -4.07
C ASP A 30 7.52 -2.71 -3.88
N LEU A 31 6.39 -2.89 -3.20
CA LEU A 31 5.72 -4.18 -3.03
C LEU A 31 4.40 -4.18 -3.78
N PHE A 32 4.18 -5.22 -4.57
CA PHE A 32 2.93 -5.45 -5.29
C PHE A 32 2.24 -6.71 -4.80
N PHE A 33 0.95 -6.60 -4.52
CA PHE A 33 0.06 -7.70 -4.21
C PHE A 33 -0.96 -7.84 -5.33
N GLU A 34 -0.74 -8.83 -6.18
CA GLU A 34 -1.53 -9.03 -7.41
C GLU A 34 -2.72 -9.98 -7.20
N ASN A 35 -3.58 -10.04 -8.21
CA ASN A 35 -4.68 -11.00 -8.31
C ASN A 35 -5.68 -10.93 -7.14
N ILE A 36 -5.89 -9.73 -6.59
CA ILE A 36 -6.87 -9.50 -5.54
C ILE A 36 -8.27 -9.51 -6.17
N ASN A 37 -8.99 -10.60 -5.93
CA ASN A 37 -10.35 -10.80 -6.41
C ASN A 37 -11.35 -10.41 -5.33
N LEU A 38 -12.44 -9.75 -5.72
CA LEU A 38 -13.49 -9.21 -4.86
C LEU A 38 -14.83 -9.87 -5.19
N PRO A 39 -15.08 -11.12 -4.75
CA PRO A 39 -16.33 -11.82 -5.03
C PRO A 39 -17.55 -11.01 -4.61
N GLY A 40 -18.49 -10.87 -5.54
CA GLY A 40 -19.74 -10.13 -5.34
C GLY A 40 -19.57 -8.62 -5.21
N PHE A 41 -18.41 -8.05 -5.58
CA PHE A 41 -18.14 -6.60 -5.48
C PHE A 41 -19.26 -5.76 -6.10
N VAL A 42 -19.66 -4.74 -5.34
CA VAL A 42 -20.57 -3.69 -5.77
C VAL A 42 -19.85 -2.36 -5.62
N ASN A 43 -20.04 -1.45 -6.58
CA ASN A 43 -19.48 -0.11 -6.54
C ASN A 43 -20.07 0.68 -5.35
N GLY A 44 -19.37 0.67 -4.23
CA GLY A 44 -19.71 1.32 -2.98
C GLY A 44 -18.47 1.46 -2.10
N PRO A 45 -18.51 2.27 -1.03
CA PRO A 45 -17.31 2.64 -0.26
C PRO A 45 -16.41 1.46 0.10
N ALA A 46 -15.10 1.65 -0.02
CA ALA A 46 -14.09 0.65 0.30
C ALA A 46 -12.94 1.27 1.09
N LEU A 47 -12.21 0.45 1.84
CA LEU A 47 -11.07 0.89 2.64
C LEU A 47 -9.98 -0.18 2.70
N ILE A 48 -8.73 0.27 2.77
CA ILE A 48 -7.58 -0.55 3.14
C ILE A 48 -7.38 -0.41 4.63
N VAL A 49 -7.19 -1.54 5.29
CA VAL A 49 -6.66 -1.63 6.65
C VAL A 49 -5.25 -2.19 6.55
N LEU A 50 -4.27 -1.42 7.02
CA LEU A 50 -2.85 -1.74 6.95
C LEU A 50 -2.24 -1.70 8.34
N ALA A 51 -1.57 -2.76 8.78
CA ALA A 51 -0.71 -2.68 9.97
C ALA A 51 0.73 -2.34 9.53
N ALA A 52 1.31 -1.29 10.09
CA ALA A 52 2.67 -0.86 9.77
C ALA A 52 3.44 -0.38 11.02
N ARG A 53 4.77 -0.43 10.97
CA ARG A 53 5.68 0.14 11.98
C ARG A 53 6.98 0.62 11.34
N LEU A 54 7.77 1.41 12.07
CA LEU A 54 9.07 1.94 11.62
C LEU A 54 8.99 2.78 10.33
N VAL A 55 7.90 3.52 10.14
CA VAL A 55 7.71 4.42 8.98
C VAL A 55 8.26 5.79 9.38
N ASP A 56 9.47 6.15 8.97
CA ASP A 56 10.09 7.43 9.39
C ASP A 56 9.78 8.59 8.40
N HIS A 57 9.50 8.27 7.13
CA HIS A 57 9.28 9.22 6.06
C HIS A 57 7.81 9.42 5.72
N GLU A 58 7.49 10.67 5.41
CA GLU A 58 6.14 11.14 5.06
C GLU A 58 5.69 10.72 3.66
N LYS A 59 6.64 10.35 2.79
CA LYS A 59 6.43 10.21 1.34
C LYS A 59 6.23 8.76 0.89
N ASN A 60 6.07 7.84 1.83
CA ASN A 60 5.64 6.46 1.56
C ASN A 60 4.15 6.46 1.18
N PHE A 61 3.72 5.61 0.24
CA PHE A 61 2.36 5.68 -0.31
C PHE A 61 1.78 4.36 -0.80
N LEU A 62 0.46 4.35 -1.01
CA LEU A 62 -0.35 3.22 -1.47
C LEU A 62 -0.96 3.50 -2.85
N THR A 63 -0.98 2.49 -3.72
CA THR A 63 -1.64 2.56 -5.03
C THR A 63 -2.56 1.37 -5.27
N ILE A 64 -3.60 1.55 -6.10
CA ILE A 64 -4.46 0.45 -6.55
C ILE A 64 -4.50 0.44 -8.08
N ASN A 65 -4.26 -0.73 -8.66
CA ASN A 65 -4.15 -0.93 -10.10
C ASN A 65 -3.16 0.05 -10.77
N PRO A 66 -1.92 0.17 -10.26
CA PRO A 66 -0.96 1.13 -10.79
C PRO A 66 -0.48 0.78 -12.20
N SER A 67 -0.04 1.79 -12.93
CA SER A 67 0.75 1.62 -14.16
C SER A 67 2.13 1.03 -13.82
N PRO A 68 2.77 0.24 -14.70
CA PRO A 68 4.13 -0.26 -14.49
C PRO A 68 5.16 0.83 -14.19
N GLU A 69 4.96 2.05 -14.70
CA GLU A 69 5.86 3.20 -14.53
C GLU A 69 5.94 3.70 -13.08
N VAL A 70 5.03 3.30 -12.18
CA VAL A 70 5.00 3.77 -10.79
C VAL A 70 6.32 3.53 -10.05
N VAL A 71 7.07 2.50 -10.43
CA VAL A 71 8.35 2.13 -9.80
C VAL A 71 9.43 3.20 -9.98
N ASP A 72 9.34 3.98 -11.06
CA ASP A 72 10.30 5.05 -11.37
C ASP A 72 9.82 6.43 -10.87
N GLN A 73 8.56 6.53 -10.43
CA GLN A 73 7.94 7.80 -10.05
C GLN A 73 8.33 8.25 -8.65
N THR A 74 8.53 9.56 -8.50
CA THR A 74 8.56 10.23 -7.20
C THR A 74 7.18 10.22 -6.53
N PHE A 75 7.13 10.48 -5.23
CA PHE A 75 5.86 10.62 -4.52
C PHE A 75 4.96 11.69 -5.14
N ASP A 76 5.50 12.89 -5.44
CA ASP A 76 4.69 14.01 -5.92
C ASP A 76 4.11 13.72 -7.32
N GLU A 77 4.85 12.99 -8.17
CA GLU A 77 4.34 12.50 -9.46
C GLU A 77 3.23 11.47 -9.26
N ALA A 78 3.45 10.49 -8.40
CA ALA A 78 2.49 9.44 -8.12
C ALA A 78 1.20 9.99 -7.48
N GLU A 79 1.29 10.97 -6.58
CA GLU A 79 0.15 11.63 -5.93
C GLU A 79 -0.82 12.25 -6.95
N GLY A 80 -0.30 12.76 -8.07
CA GLY A 80 -1.11 13.31 -9.16
C GLY A 80 -1.84 12.27 -10.02
N THR A 81 -1.61 10.98 -9.81
CA THR A 81 -2.16 9.91 -10.67
C THR A 81 -3.52 9.40 -10.22
N HIS A 82 -4.22 8.75 -11.15
CA HIS A 82 -5.54 8.18 -10.87
C HIS A 82 -5.49 6.92 -10.00
N TYR A 83 -4.34 6.24 -9.89
CA TYR A 83 -4.16 5.01 -9.11
C TYR A 83 -3.66 5.27 -7.68
N PHE A 84 -3.27 6.51 -7.34
CA PHE A 84 -2.86 6.88 -5.99
C PHE A 84 -4.02 6.78 -5.00
N ILE A 85 -3.81 6.08 -3.88
CA ILE A 85 -4.82 5.94 -2.83
C ILE A 85 -4.57 6.97 -1.73
N TRP A 86 -3.45 6.83 -1.02
CA TRP A 86 -3.12 7.63 0.16
C TRP A 86 -1.65 7.48 0.52
N ARG A 87 -1.17 8.38 1.38
CA ARG A 87 0.12 8.26 2.06
C ARG A 87 0.10 7.17 3.14
N VAL A 88 1.19 6.45 3.33
CA VAL A 88 1.41 5.70 4.57
C VAL A 88 1.87 6.71 5.62
N LEU A 89 1.10 6.85 6.70
CA LEU A 89 1.38 7.84 7.73
C LEU A 89 2.66 7.47 8.51
N PRO A 90 3.52 8.45 8.83
CA PRO A 90 4.71 8.21 9.65
C PRO A 90 4.37 7.62 11.01
N ASN A 91 5.18 6.65 11.41
CA ASN A 91 5.26 6.10 12.74
C ASN A 91 6.70 5.58 12.95
N PRO A 92 7.62 6.46 13.41
CA PRO A 92 9.02 6.11 13.54
C PRO A 92 9.30 5.18 14.74
N SER A 93 8.26 4.75 15.45
CA SER A 93 8.39 3.84 16.57
C SER A 93 8.35 2.39 16.12
N ASP A 94 8.99 1.50 16.89
CA ASP A 94 8.89 0.04 16.73
C ASP A 94 7.54 -0.53 17.24
N THR A 95 6.49 0.29 17.23
CA THR A 95 5.14 -0.11 17.63
C THR A 95 4.29 -0.31 16.39
N TRP A 96 3.59 -1.44 16.32
CA TRP A 96 2.59 -1.66 15.27
C TRP A 96 1.42 -0.69 15.43
N ILE A 97 1.12 0.05 14.36
CA ILE A 97 -0.10 0.86 14.25
C ILE A 97 -1.00 0.32 13.16
N LEU A 98 -2.30 0.52 13.32
CA LEU A 98 -3.31 0.23 12.31
C LEU A 98 -3.69 1.53 11.60
N GLN A 99 -3.50 1.57 10.29
CA GLN A 99 -3.91 2.67 9.44
C GLN A 99 -5.10 2.25 8.58
N VAL A 100 -6.03 3.19 8.38
CA VAL A 100 -7.24 2.98 7.58
C VAL A 100 -7.28 4.02 6.47
N HIS A 101 -7.28 3.56 5.22
CA HIS A 101 -7.21 4.41 4.04
C HIS A 101 -8.47 4.21 3.18
N PRO A 102 -9.29 5.25 2.94
CA PRO A 102 -10.43 5.13 2.06
C PRO A 102 -9.97 4.94 0.60
N ILE A 103 -10.67 4.07 -0.15
CA ILE A 103 -10.48 3.92 -1.59
C ILE A 103 -11.73 4.43 -2.30
N ASN A 104 -11.53 5.21 -3.37
CA ASN A 104 -12.60 5.47 -4.32
C ASN A 104 -12.99 4.16 -5.03
N PRO A 105 -14.22 3.64 -4.85
CA PRO A 105 -14.60 2.33 -5.37
C PRO A 105 -14.63 2.24 -6.89
N ALA A 106 -14.70 3.37 -7.60
CA ALA A 106 -14.55 3.40 -9.05
C ALA A 106 -13.16 2.94 -9.55
N ARG A 107 -12.17 2.85 -8.65
CA ARG A 107 -10.81 2.36 -8.95
C ARG A 107 -10.65 0.85 -8.72
N LEU A 108 -11.66 0.19 -8.15
CA LEU A 108 -11.63 -1.24 -7.88
C LEU A 108 -12.31 -2.02 -9.01
N ASN A 109 -11.70 -3.13 -9.37
CA ASN A 109 -12.24 -4.11 -10.29
C ASN A 109 -12.85 -5.29 -9.50
N PRO A 110 -13.81 -6.04 -10.07
CA PRO A 110 -14.28 -7.28 -9.44
C PRO A 110 -13.17 -8.34 -9.29
N THR A 111 -12.18 -8.35 -10.18
CA THR A 111 -11.08 -9.31 -10.22
C THR A 111 -9.78 -8.67 -10.67
N GLY A 112 -8.66 -9.29 -10.33
CA GLY A 112 -7.35 -8.90 -10.86
C GLY A 112 -6.82 -7.56 -10.35
N ASN A 113 -7.25 -7.11 -9.15
CA ASN A 113 -6.68 -5.89 -8.60
C ASN A 113 -5.24 -6.10 -8.15
N VAL A 114 -4.46 -5.04 -8.22
CA VAL A 114 -3.07 -5.00 -7.75
C VAL A 114 -2.93 -3.87 -6.74
N LEU A 115 -2.58 -4.20 -5.49
CA LEU A 115 -2.24 -3.21 -4.47
C LEU A 115 -0.72 -2.98 -4.48
N GLY A 116 -0.31 -1.73 -4.60
CA GLY A 116 1.08 -1.30 -4.44
C GLY A 116 1.32 -0.61 -3.10
N ILE A 117 2.46 -0.91 -2.47
CA ILE A 117 3.02 -0.16 -1.32
C ILE A 117 4.42 0.29 -1.71
N HIS A 118 4.67 1.59 -1.62
CA HIS A 118 5.82 2.24 -2.22
C HIS A 118 6.58 3.05 -1.17
N THR A 119 7.90 2.87 -1.13
CA THR A 119 8.79 3.61 -0.24
C THR A 119 9.49 4.71 -1.00
N ARG A 120 9.57 5.90 -0.42
CA ARG A 120 10.33 7.01 -0.98
C ARG A 120 11.11 7.68 0.14
N ASP A 121 12.23 8.29 -0.22
CA ASP A 121 13.05 9.05 0.73
C ASP A 121 12.30 10.30 1.25
N ASP A 122 12.95 11.06 2.13
CA ASP A 122 12.41 12.31 2.69
C ASP A 122 12.05 13.38 1.63
N LYS A 123 12.66 13.30 0.45
CA LYS A 123 12.41 14.16 -0.72
C LYS A 123 11.41 13.57 -1.71
N GLY A 124 10.84 12.39 -1.40
CA GLY A 124 9.92 11.69 -2.28
C GLY A 124 10.57 11.00 -3.47
N GLN A 125 11.90 10.83 -3.48
CA GLN A 125 12.63 10.14 -4.53
C GLN A 125 12.59 8.62 -4.35
N HIS A 126 12.67 7.89 -5.46
CA HIS A 126 12.73 6.42 -5.47
C HIS A 126 14.16 5.88 -5.26
N LEU A 127 15.16 6.76 -5.18
CA LEU A 127 16.54 6.42 -4.84
C LEU A 127 16.99 7.32 -3.69
N GLY A 128 17.62 6.72 -2.68
CA GLY A 128 18.04 7.43 -1.49
C GLY A 128 17.84 6.55 -0.26
N ALA A 129 18.37 7.00 0.87
CA ALA A 129 18.20 6.34 2.16
C ALA A 129 16.69 6.26 2.49
N CYS A 130 16.09 5.08 2.34
CA CYS A 130 14.67 4.85 2.65
C CYS A 130 14.52 4.02 3.93
N ASP A 131 13.48 4.30 4.72
CA ASP A 131 13.22 3.61 5.98
C ASP A 131 13.05 2.11 5.79
N GLY A 132 13.63 1.30 6.68
CA GLY A 132 13.34 -0.14 6.80
C GLY A 132 11.96 -0.41 7.42
N PHE A 133 10.89 0.21 6.89
CA PHE A 133 9.57 0.12 7.49
C PHE A 133 8.92 -1.24 7.19
N GLU A 134 8.11 -1.70 8.13
CA GLU A 134 7.48 -3.02 8.02
C GLU A 134 5.96 -2.88 7.84
N VAL A 135 5.42 -3.74 6.98
CA VAL A 135 3.97 -3.94 6.82
C VAL A 135 3.58 -5.36 7.20
N ALA A 136 2.43 -5.50 7.84
CA ALA A 136 1.81 -6.76 8.15
C ALA A 136 0.30 -6.66 7.97
N ARG A 137 -0.38 -7.81 7.80
CA ARG A 137 -1.84 -7.94 7.89
C ARG A 137 -2.61 -6.86 7.13
N ILE A 138 -2.64 -6.99 5.80
CA ILE A 138 -3.36 -6.07 4.93
C ILE A 138 -4.75 -6.64 4.65
N PHE A 139 -5.79 -5.80 4.82
CA PHE A 139 -7.15 -6.14 4.46
C PHE A 139 -7.75 -5.08 3.55
N LEU A 140 -8.58 -5.51 2.60
CA LEU A 140 -9.49 -4.65 1.87
C LEU A 140 -10.92 -4.92 2.34
N VAL A 141 -11.60 -3.88 2.81
CA VAL A 141 -13.01 -3.94 3.20
C VAL A 141 -13.85 -3.29 2.11
N TYR A 142 -14.87 -4.00 1.63
CA TYR A 142 -15.68 -3.57 0.48
C TYR A 142 -17.13 -4.04 0.58
N HIS A 143 -18.01 -3.44 -0.22
CA HIS A 143 -19.43 -3.83 -0.31
C HIS A 143 -19.65 -4.96 -1.31
N SER A 144 -20.44 -5.97 -0.94
CA SER A 144 -20.79 -7.09 -1.83
C SER A 144 -22.27 -7.46 -1.78
N ALA A 145 -22.86 -7.87 -2.91
CA ALA A 145 -24.27 -8.27 -3.04
C ALA A 145 -24.58 -9.72 -2.62
#